data_AF-A0A8T1U7U3-F1
#
_entry.id   AF-A0A8T1U7U3-F1
#
_cell.length_a   1.000
_cell.length_b   1.000
_cell.length_c   1.000
_cell.angle_alpha   90.00
_cell.angle_beta   90.00
_cell.angle_gamma   90.00
#
_symmetry.space_group_name_H-M   'P 1'
#
loop_
_entity.id
_entity.type
_entity.pdbx_description
1 polymer ?
#
loop_
_entity_poly.entity_id
_entity_poly.type
_entity_poly.pdbx_seq_one_letter_code
_entity_poly.pdbx_strand_id
1 'polypeptide(L)'
;MRRCSQPRQQRAAVSVDMLSAITEAADMSIAHHRVVSYTLKIGDVIVTDVNGVITNNFKKAEMVQITFRGSKTDQAGQSTRRCLKSFLGPVCPVFAALLLKRNADILQLSPSSPLCSTSRKGMLSTEEMTKVLRAAAKYCGKTRTTYRLTR
;
A
#
# COMPACT_ATOMS: atom_id res chain seq x y z
N MET A 1 39.96 44.27 15.66
CA MET A 1 40.37 43.39 14.54
C MET A 1 39.16 42.57 14.07
N ARG A 2 38.66 42.78 12.84
CA ARG A 2 37.57 41.98 12.24
C ARG A 2 38.17 41.04 11.18
N ARG A 3 37.87 39.73 11.24
CA ARG A 3 38.28 38.77 10.18
C ARG A 3 37.39 38.96 8.97
N CYS A 4 37.96 39.34 7.82
CA CYS A 4 37.28 39.24 6.53
C CYS A 4 37.21 37.77 6.11
N SER A 5 36.02 37.29 5.76
CA SER A 5 35.80 35.97 5.14
C SER A 5 36.30 35.96 3.69
N GLN A 6 36.85 34.83 3.25
CA GLN A 6 37.39 34.66 1.88
C GLN A 6 36.30 34.81 0.80
N PRO A 7 36.67 35.30 -0.40
CA PRO A 7 35.73 35.43 -1.51
C PRO A 7 35.21 34.05 -1.93
N ARG A 8 33.89 33.97 -2.14
CA ARG A 8 33.21 32.78 -2.68
C ARG A 8 33.84 32.45 -4.03
N GLN A 9 34.46 31.27 -4.15
CA GLN A 9 34.98 30.77 -5.43
C GLN A 9 33.86 30.84 -6.49
N GLN A 10 34.10 31.56 -7.58
CA GLN A 10 33.20 31.56 -8.73
C GLN A 10 33.12 30.14 -9.28
N ARG A 11 31.93 29.54 -9.22
CA ARG A 11 31.68 28.21 -9.81
C ARG A 11 31.75 28.36 -11.32
N ALA A 12 32.61 27.59 -11.97
CA ALA A 12 32.72 27.56 -13.43
C ALA A 12 31.37 27.19 -14.07
N ALA A 13 31.12 27.72 -15.27
CA ALA A 13 29.92 27.40 -16.04
C ALA A 13 29.88 25.90 -16.37
N VAL A 14 28.68 25.32 -16.28
CA VAL A 14 28.46 23.90 -16.61
C VAL A 14 28.72 23.71 -18.11
N SER A 15 29.60 22.76 -18.47
CA SER A 15 29.94 22.47 -19.86
C SER A 15 28.83 21.66 -20.54
N VAL A 16 28.81 21.69 -21.88
CA VAL A 16 27.85 20.90 -22.67
C VAL A 16 28.04 19.40 -22.41
N ASP A 17 29.27 18.94 -22.20
CA ASP A 17 29.57 17.54 -21.86
C ASP A 17 28.98 17.14 -20.50
N MET A 18 29.03 18.05 -19.50
CA MET A 18 28.38 17.83 -18.21
C MET A 18 26.85 17.74 -18.36
N LEU A 19 26.25 18.57 -19.22
CA LEU A 19 24.82 18.49 -19.50
C LEU A 19 24.44 17.18 -20.21
N SER A 20 25.26 16.72 -21.16
CA SER A 20 25.06 15.44 -21.84
C SER A 20 25.12 14.27 -20.85
N ALA A 21 26.13 14.24 -19.98
CA ALA A 21 26.27 13.22 -18.94
C ALA A 21 25.11 13.24 -17.93
N ILE A 22 24.60 14.42 -17.57
CA ILE A 22 23.41 14.55 -16.71
C ILE A 22 22.18 13.98 -17.41
N THR A 23 22.04 14.21 -18.72
CA THR A 23 20.88 13.76 -19.49
C THR A 23 20.90 12.23 -19.65
N GLU A 24 22.06 11.65 -19.96
CA GLU A 24 22.23 10.19 -20.02
C GLU A 24 22.02 9.53 -18.65
N ALA A 25 22.54 10.13 -17.58
CA ALA A 25 22.30 9.66 -16.22
C ALA A 25 20.82 9.80 -15.81
N ALA A 26 20.13 10.84 -16.29
CA ALA A 26 18.71 11.04 -16.07
C ALA A 26 17.86 10.02 -16.83
N ASP A 27 18.18 9.70 -18.09
CA ASP A 27 17.50 8.66 -18.87
C ASP A 27 17.68 7.28 -18.25
N MET A 28 18.89 6.99 -17.74
CA MET A 28 19.13 5.79 -16.94
C MET A 28 18.35 5.81 -15.63
N SER A 29 18.25 6.95 -14.94
CA SER A 29 17.44 7.10 -13.72
C SER A 29 15.93 6.92 -13.99
N ILE A 30 15.44 7.43 -15.11
CA ILE A 30 14.04 7.27 -15.57
C ILE A 30 13.76 5.80 -15.92
N ALA A 31 14.70 5.10 -16.57
CA ALA A 31 14.60 3.67 -16.85
C ALA A 31 14.60 2.82 -15.55
N HIS A 32 15.23 3.30 -14.47
CA HIS A 32 15.27 2.65 -13.16
C HIS A 32 14.12 3.04 -12.22
N HIS A 33 13.34 4.08 -12.52
CA HIS A 33 12.13 4.42 -11.77
C HIS A 33 10.96 3.51 -12.16
N ARG A 34 11.15 2.21 -12.00
CA ARG A 34 10.06 1.23 -12.04
C ARG A 34 9.13 1.56 -10.87
N VAL A 35 7.96 2.12 -11.16
CA VAL A 35 6.94 2.41 -10.14
C VAL A 35 6.44 1.09 -9.57
N VAL A 36 7.03 0.64 -8.46
CA VAL A 36 6.63 -0.59 -7.79
C VAL A 36 5.38 -0.31 -6.95
N SER A 37 4.27 -0.94 -7.34
CA SER A 37 3.03 -0.91 -6.58
C SER A 37 3.10 -1.94 -5.43
N TYR A 38 3.17 -1.41 -4.21
CA TYR A 38 3.12 -2.16 -2.95
C TYR A 38 1.69 -2.39 -2.44
N THR A 39 0.67 -2.12 -3.25
CA THR A 39 -0.72 -2.37 -2.88
C THR A 39 -0.95 -3.86 -2.64
N LEU A 40 -1.69 -4.22 -1.57
CA LEU A 40 -2.07 -5.60 -1.34
C LEU A 40 -2.94 -6.12 -2.48
N LYS A 41 -2.54 -7.25 -3.06
CA LYS A 41 -3.27 -7.94 -4.11
C LYS A 41 -4.15 -9.05 -3.53
N ILE A 42 -5.12 -9.51 -4.32
CA ILE A 42 -6.01 -10.61 -3.90
C ILE A 42 -5.23 -11.89 -3.61
N GLY A 43 -4.19 -12.17 -4.41
CA GLY A 43 -3.30 -13.33 -4.23
C GLY A 43 -2.37 -13.21 -3.02
N ASP A 44 -2.17 -12.01 -2.48
CA ASP A 44 -1.35 -11.79 -1.28
C ASP A 44 -2.08 -12.23 0.00
N VAL A 45 -3.41 -12.45 -0.06
CA VAL A 45 -4.27 -12.79 1.07
C VAL A 45 -4.86 -14.18 0.93
N ILE A 46 -4.54 -15.06 1.89
CA ILE A 46 -5.05 -16.42 1.97
C ILE A 46 -5.86 -16.56 3.26
N VAL A 47 -7.05 -17.11 3.17
CA VAL A 47 -7.90 -17.42 4.32
C VAL A 47 -7.99 -18.93 4.46
N THR A 48 -7.74 -19.45 5.65
CA THR A 48 -7.74 -20.89 5.94
C THR A 48 -8.68 -21.25 7.09
N ASP A 49 -9.14 -22.50 7.10
CA ASP A 49 -9.84 -23.10 8.22
C ASP A 49 -8.89 -23.60 9.32
N VAL A 50 -9.46 -24.26 10.34
CA VAL A 50 -8.72 -24.86 11.47
C VAL A 50 -7.67 -25.89 11.05
N ASN A 51 -7.90 -26.56 9.92
CA ASN A 51 -7.00 -27.59 9.38
C ASN A 51 -5.95 -26.98 8.43
N GLY A 52 -5.94 -25.65 8.25
CA GLY A 52 -5.04 -24.97 7.32
C GLY A 52 -5.48 -25.05 5.86
N VAL A 53 -6.70 -25.51 5.58
CA VAL A 53 -7.22 -25.62 4.21
C VAL A 53 -7.77 -24.26 3.77
N ILE A 54 -7.42 -23.82 2.55
CA ILE A 54 -7.91 -22.56 2.00
C ILE A 54 -9.44 -22.61 1.91
N THR A 55 -10.10 -21.59 2.42
CA THR A 55 -11.56 -21.54 2.48
C THR A 55 -12.09 -20.17 2.11
N ASN A 56 -13.24 -20.16 1.45
CA ASN A 56 -14.08 -18.99 1.23
C ASN A 56 -15.34 -19.00 2.12
N ASN A 57 -15.47 -20.00 2.99
CA ASN A 57 -16.63 -20.16 3.85
C ASN A 57 -16.45 -19.40 5.17
N PHE A 58 -17.30 -18.39 5.37
CA PHE A 58 -17.32 -17.57 6.58
C PHE A 58 -17.46 -18.35 7.88
N LYS A 59 -18.14 -19.51 7.87
CA LYS A 59 -18.32 -20.35 9.07
C LYS A 59 -17.10 -21.21 9.40
N LYS A 60 -16.25 -21.49 8.40
CA LYS A 60 -15.07 -22.37 8.56
C LYS A 60 -13.78 -21.59 8.70
N ALA A 61 -13.74 -20.34 8.27
CA ALA A 61 -12.53 -19.53 8.27
C ALA A 61 -12.08 -19.17 9.70
N GLU A 62 -10.81 -19.43 9.99
CA GLU A 62 -10.23 -19.21 11.32
C GLU A 62 -8.98 -18.32 11.27
N MET A 63 -8.21 -18.40 10.19
CA MET A 63 -6.96 -17.66 10.04
C MET A 63 -6.94 -16.93 8.70
N VAL A 64 -6.35 -15.74 8.71
CA VAL A 64 -5.93 -15.05 7.49
C VAL A 64 -4.41 -14.88 7.49
N GLN A 65 -3.78 -15.22 6.37
CA GLN A 65 -2.39 -14.96 6.08
C GLN A 65 -2.29 -13.83 5.06
N ILE A 66 -1.49 -12.81 5.36
CA ILE A 66 -1.22 -11.67 4.49
C ILE A 66 0.26 -11.66 4.15
N THR A 67 0.57 -11.64 2.87
CA THR A 67 1.94 -11.57 2.35
C THR A 67 2.22 -10.16 1.85
N PHE A 68 3.10 -9.45 2.56
CA PHE A 68 3.63 -8.17 2.14
C PHE A 68 4.80 -8.42 1.20
N ARG A 69 4.64 -8.08 -0.08
CA ARG A 69 5.66 -8.32 -1.13
C ARG A 69 6.93 -7.46 -0.98
N GLY A 70 6.88 -6.44 -0.14
CA GLY A 70 7.96 -5.49 0.12
C GLY A 70 7.41 -4.17 0.65
N SER A 71 8.26 -3.19 0.89
CA SER A 71 7.88 -1.84 1.28
C SER A 71 8.75 -0.79 0.59
N LYS A 72 8.36 0.48 0.66
CA LYS A 72 9.19 1.58 0.10
C LYS A 72 10.59 1.66 0.73
N THR A 73 10.75 1.18 1.96
CA THR A 73 12.02 1.20 2.70
C THR A 73 12.75 -0.13 2.63
N ASP A 74 12.23 -1.10 1.89
CA ASP A 74 12.81 -2.43 1.77
C ASP A 74 13.95 -2.41 0.75
N GLN A 75 15.17 -2.15 1.24
CA GLN A 75 16.39 -2.22 0.44
C GLN A 75 16.82 -3.67 0.13
N ALA A 76 16.32 -4.65 0.90
CA ALA A 76 16.69 -6.06 0.78
C ALA A 76 15.74 -6.87 -0.11
N GLY A 77 14.54 -6.35 -0.41
CA GLY A 77 13.53 -6.98 -1.26
C GLY A 77 12.86 -8.20 -0.61
N GLN A 78 12.82 -8.30 0.71
CA GLN A 78 12.28 -9.47 1.40
C GLN A 78 10.79 -9.35 1.71
N SER A 79 10.00 -10.31 1.19
CA SER A 79 8.58 -10.39 1.52
C SER A 79 8.35 -10.81 2.96
N THR A 80 7.42 -10.16 3.66
CA THR A 80 7.03 -10.52 5.03
C THR A 80 5.66 -11.19 5.05
N ARG A 81 5.47 -12.23 5.86
CA ARG A 81 4.14 -12.83 6.08
C ARG A 81 3.63 -12.53 7.48
N ARG A 82 2.34 -12.22 7.58
CA ARG A 82 1.64 -12.03 8.86
C ARG A 82 0.40 -12.91 8.89
N CYS A 83 0.25 -13.68 9.97
CA CYS A 83 -0.93 -14.50 10.20
C CYS A 83 -1.75 -13.87 11.32
N LEU A 84 -3.04 -13.67 11.08
CA LEU A 84 -3.98 -13.11 12.05
C LEU A 84 -5.10 -14.12 12.28
N LYS A 85 -5.42 -14.33 13.56
CA LYS A 85 -6.61 -15.04 14.01
C LYS A 85 -7.48 -14.08 14.80
N SER A 86 -8.80 -14.24 14.75
CA SER A 86 -9.68 -13.51 15.66
C SER A 86 -10.98 -14.26 15.85
N PHE A 87 -11.40 -14.34 17.11
CA PHE A 87 -12.64 -14.99 17.53
C PHE A 87 -13.79 -13.98 17.77
N LEU A 88 -13.58 -12.69 17.45
CA LEU A 88 -14.56 -11.62 17.67
C LEU A 88 -15.22 -11.20 16.35
N GLY A 89 -16.46 -11.61 16.12
CA GLY A 89 -17.20 -11.48 14.85
C GLY A 89 -17.09 -10.14 14.10
N PRO A 90 -17.51 -8.99 14.69
CA PRO A 90 -17.60 -7.73 13.93
C PRO A 90 -16.26 -7.05 13.64
N VAL A 91 -15.18 -7.40 14.37
CA VAL A 91 -13.84 -6.82 14.21
C VAL A 91 -12.84 -7.91 13.77
N CYS A 92 -13.35 -9.02 13.24
CA CYS A 92 -12.53 -10.16 12.86
C CYS A 92 -11.78 -9.85 11.55
N PRO A 93 -10.42 -9.74 11.55
CA PRO A 93 -9.63 -9.64 10.32
C PRO A 93 -9.89 -10.77 9.33
N VAL A 94 -10.25 -11.97 9.81
CA VAL A 94 -10.59 -13.12 8.96
C VAL A 94 -11.89 -12.86 8.20
N PHE A 95 -12.91 -12.37 8.90
CA PHE A 95 -14.20 -12.02 8.29
C PHE A 95 -14.04 -10.86 7.30
N ALA A 96 -13.28 -9.82 7.66
CA ALA A 96 -12.99 -8.70 6.78
C ALA A 96 -12.26 -9.14 5.50
N ALA A 97 -11.26 -10.02 5.62
CA ALA A 97 -10.55 -10.56 4.47
C ALA A 97 -11.46 -11.37 3.53
N LEU A 98 -12.37 -12.18 4.07
CA LEU A 98 -13.36 -12.91 3.28
C LEU A 98 -14.33 -11.98 2.54
N LEU A 99 -14.80 -10.91 3.19
CA LEU A 99 -15.64 -9.91 2.53
C LEU A 99 -14.93 -9.27 1.33
N LEU A 100 -13.65 -8.90 1.50
CA LEU A 100 -12.85 -8.33 0.42
C LEU A 100 -12.61 -9.33 -0.71
N LYS A 101 -12.30 -10.60 -0.39
CA LYS A 101 -12.15 -11.65 -1.41
C LYS A 101 -13.46 -11.93 -2.15
N ARG A 102 -14.59 -11.98 -1.44
CA ARG A 102 -15.91 -12.15 -2.06
C ARG A 102 -16.26 -10.98 -2.98
N ASN A 103 -15.93 -9.75 -2.59
CA ASN A 103 -16.08 -8.59 -3.46
C ASN A 103 -15.23 -8.73 -4.74
N ALA A 104 -13.99 -9.19 -4.60
CA ALA A 104 -13.14 -9.47 -5.76
C ALA A 104 -13.71 -10.56 -6.69
N ASP A 105 -14.31 -11.62 -6.12
CA ASP A 105 -14.98 -12.67 -6.89
C ASP A 105 -16.19 -12.12 -7.65
N ILE A 106 -17.04 -11.31 -6.99
CA ILE A 106 -18.19 -10.62 -7.63
C ILE A 106 -17.74 -9.73 -8.79
N LEU A 107 -16.61 -9.04 -8.61
CA LEU A 107 -16.01 -8.18 -9.64
C LEU A 107 -15.19 -8.96 -10.69
N GLN A 108 -15.08 -10.28 -10.54
CA GLN A 108 -14.31 -11.18 -11.42
C GLN A 108 -12.85 -10.73 -11.60
N LEU A 109 -12.20 -10.37 -10.48
CA LEU A 109 -10.84 -9.84 -10.49
C LEU A 109 -9.78 -10.95 -10.50
N SER A 110 -8.66 -10.68 -11.17
CA SER A 110 -7.51 -11.59 -11.15
C SER A 110 -6.78 -11.56 -9.79
N PRO A 111 -6.04 -12.62 -9.42
CA PRO A 111 -5.22 -12.62 -8.20
C PRO A 111 -4.19 -11.49 -8.12
N SER A 112 -3.78 -10.93 -9.28
CA SER A 112 -2.85 -9.81 -9.37
C SER A 112 -3.49 -8.44 -9.14
N SER A 113 -4.82 -8.37 -9.10
CA SER A 113 -5.58 -7.13 -8.91
C SER A 113 -5.56 -6.68 -7.43
N PRO A 114 -5.74 -5.37 -7.16
CA PRO A 114 -5.81 -4.84 -5.80
C PRO A 114 -6.97 -5.45 -4.98
N LEU A 115 -6.71 -5.75 -3.71
CA LEU A 115 -7.69 -6.33 -2.80
C LEU A 115 -8.88 -5.41 -2.53
N CYS A 116 -8.63 -4.10 -2.38
CA CYS A 116 -9.65 -3.09 -2.08
C CYS A 116 -10.21 -2.41 -3.35
N SER A 117 -10.43 -3.21 -4.40
CA SER A 117 -11.01 -2.73 -5.66
C SER A 117 -12.51 -2.45 -5.51
N THR A 118 -12.98 -1.33 -6.07
CA THR A 118 -14.40 -0.96 -6.12
C THR A 118 -15.04 -1.31 -7.47
N SER A 119 -14.22 -1.51 -8.50
CA SER A 119 -14.62 -2.00 -9.81
C SER A 119 -13.45 -2.70 -10.50
N ARG A 120 -13.63 -3.18 -11.73
CA ARG A 120 -12.56 -3.80 -12.53
C ARG A 120 -11.36 -2.89 -12.80
N LYS A 121 -11.55 -1.57 -12.79
CA LYS A 121 -10.50 -0.58 -13.06
C LYS A 121 -10.31 0.44 -11.93
N GLY A 122 -11.12 0.36 -10.88
CA GLY A 122 -11.16 1.33 -9.79
C GLY A 122 -10.75 0.71 -8.46
N MET A 123 -9.94 1.45 -7.71
CA MET A 123 -9.55 1.11 -6.35
C MET A 123 -10.08 2.18 -5.40
N LEU A 124 -10.43 1.76 -4.17
CA LEU A 124 -10.86 2.69 -3.14
C LEU A 124 -9.73 3.71 -2.85
N SER A 125 -10.03 5.00 -3.03
CA SER A 125 -9.10 6.06 -2.69
C SER A 125 -9.10 6.38 -1.20
N THR A 126 -7.98 6.92 -0.70
CA THR A 126 -7.85 7.36 0.68
C THR A 126 -8.86 8.46 1.01
N GLU A 127 -9.17 9.32 0.05
CA GLU A 127 -10.13 10.41 0.18
C GLU A 127 -11.55 9.87 0.39
N GLU A 128 -12.00 8.91 -0.44
CA GLU A 128 -13.30 8.28 -0.29
C GLU A 128 -13.39 7.48 1.01
N MET A 129 -12.35 6.71 1.34
CA MET A 129 -12.30 5.97 2.61
C MET A 129 -12.39 6.91 3.82
N THR A 130 -11.71 8.06 3.77
CA THR A 130 -11.78 9.07 4.83
C THR A 130 -13.18 9.69 4.95
N LYS A 131 -13.85 9.96 3.83
CA LYS A 131 -15.23 10.47 3.83
C LYS A 131 -16.18 9.46 4.49
N VAL A 132 -16.10 8.18 4.11
CA VAL A 132 -16.94 7.11 4.67
C VAL A 132 -16.68 6.94 6.17
N LEU A 133 -15.42 6.89 6.60
CA LEU A 133 -15.07 6.77 8.02
C LEU A 133 -15.59 7.95 8.86
N ARG A 134 -15.52 9.18 8.33
CA ARG A 134 -16.07 10.37 9.01
C ARG A 134 -17.59 10.35 9.09
N ALA A 135 -18.28 9.91 8.04
CA ALA A 135 -19.73 9.79 8.04
C ALA A 135 -20.19 8.74 9.07
N ALA A 136 -19.53 7.58 9.11
CA ALA A 136 -19.79 6.54 10.10
C ALA A 136 -19.50 7.03 11.53
N ALA A 137 -18.38 7.73 11.76
CA ALA A 137 -18.06 8.30 13.06
C ALA A 137 -19.14 9.30 13.53
N LYS A 138 -19.61 10.17 12.64
CA LYS A 138 -20.70 11.12 12.93
C LYS A 138 -21.99 10.39 13.33
N TYR A 139 -22.36 9.34 12.60
CA TYR A 139 -23.54 8.53 12.92
C TYR A 139 -23.44 7.87 14.31
N CYS A 140 -22.24 7.42 14.68
CA CYS A 140 -21.97 6.82 15.99
C CYS A 140 -21.70 7.85 17.11
N GLY A 141 -21.94 9.16 16.88
CA GLY A 141 -21.73 10.21 17.89
C GLY A 141 -20.27 10.49 18.24
N LYS A 142 -19.30 10.08 17.41
CA LYS A 142 -17.86 10.31 17.63
C LYS A 142 -17.37 11.56 16.90
N THR A 143 -16.46 12.32 17.53
CA THR A 143 -15.89 13.57 16.99
C THR A 143 -14.91 13.33 15.83
N ARG A 144 -14.88 14.29 14.91
CA ARG A 144 -14.29 14.21 13.55
C ARG A 144 -12.75 14.13 13.51
N THR A 145 -12.07 14.43 14.60
CA THR A 145 -10.62 14.69 14.64
C THR A 145 -9.76 13.43 14.69
N THR A 146 -10.34 12.27 15.02
CA THR A 146 -9.58 11.05 15.32
C THR A 146 -9.30 10.15 14.11
N TYR A 147 -9.99 10.36 12.97
CA TYR A 147 -9.98 9.43 11.84
C TYR A 147 -9.47 10.11 10.56
N ARG A 148 -8.15 10.15 10.38
CA ARG A 148 -7.49 10.59 9.14
C ARG A 148 -6.50 9.51 8.71
N LEU A 149 -6.66 8.99 7.51
CA LEU A 149 -5.63 8.17 6.87
C LEU A 149 -4.57 9.14 6.34
N THR A 150 -3.40 9.15 6.95
CA THR A 150 -2.25 9.93 6.50
C THR A 150 -1.73 9.37 5.17
N ARG A 151 -1.39 10.25 4.23
CA ARG A 151 -0.75 9.90 2.96
C ARG A 151 0.71 9.47 3.16
#